data_AF-A0A7C5JSJ8-F1
#
_entry.id   AF-A0A7C5JSJ8-F1
#
_cell.length_a   1.000
_cell.length_b   1.000
_cell.length_c   1.000
_cell.angle_alpha   90.00
_cell.angle_beta   90.00
_cell.angle_gamma   90.00
#
_symmetry.space_group_name_H-M   'P 1'
#
loop_
_entity.id
_entity.type
_entity.pdbx_description
1 polymer ?
#
loop_
_entity_poly.entity_id
_entity_poly.type
_entity_poly.pdbx_seq_one_letter_code
_entity_poly.pdbx_strand_id
1 'polypeptide(L)'
;MRVCGIIISGLGYEDGTSIWDVAYVLKELERCSAKPLPIVPRISVEKLIPGPRRKLAPERDFLAEAKLMVRGEVFYIDKVDAKEI
;
A
#
# COMPACT_ATOMS: atom_id res chain seq x y z
N MET A 1 -11.00 -10.63 -16.25
CA MET A 1 -9.83 -10.74 -15.34
C MET A 1 -10.19 -10.00 -14.07
N ARG A 2 -10.09 -10.61 -12.89
CA ARG A 2 -10.42 -9.93 -11.62
C ARG A 2 -9.28 -8.96 -11.27
N VAL A 3 -9.61 -7.76 -10.82
CA VAL A 3 -8.65 -6.81 -10.27
C VAL A 3 -8.63 -7.01 -8.75
N CYS A 4 -7.48 -6.80 -8.11
CA CYS A 4 -7.35 -6.90 -6.67
C CYS A 4 -6.53 -5.73 -6.15
N GLY A 5 -7.17 -4.86 -5.37
CA GLY A 5 -6.53 -3.72 -4.73
C GLY A 5 -5.67 -4.19 -3.56
N ILE A 6 -4.41 -3.76 -3.53
CA ILE A 6 -3.49 -4.09 -2.45
C ILE A 6 -3.11 -2.78 -1.76
N ILE A 7 -3.54 -2.61 -0.51
CA ILE A 7 -3.16 -1.45 0.29
C ILE A 7 -1.76 -1.69 0.86
N ILE A 8 -0.83 -0.81 0.52
CA ILE A 8 0.54 -0.83 1.04
C ILE A 8 0.71 0.37 1.97
N SER A 9 1.03 0.10 3.24
CA SER A 9 1.15 1.10 4.31
C SER A 9 2.57 1.69 4.46
N GLY A 10 3.38 1.62 3.42
CA GLY A 10 4.79 2.01 3.45
C GLY A 10 5.72 0.85 3.80
N LEU A 11 7.03 1.04 3.65
CA LEU A 11 8.05 0.03 3.91
C LEU A 11 8.39 -0.02 5.40
N GLY A 12 8.27 -1.18 6.03
CA GLY A 12 8.61 -1.33 7.45
C GLY A 12 8.35 -2.75 7.93
N TYR A 13 9.17 -3.21 8.87
CA TYR A 13 9.01 -4.55 9.45
C TYR A 13 8.00 -4.55 10.62
N GLU A 14 8.05 -3.53 11.47
CA GLU A 14 7.15 -3.40 12.64
C GLU A 14 6.02 -2.38 12.42
N ASP A 15 6.26 -1.37 11.58
CA ASP A 15 5.44 -0.17 11.42
C ASP A 15 5.00 0.07 9.96
N GLY A 16 5.15 -0.95 9.11
CA GLY A 16 4.85 -0.86 7.68
C GLY A 16 4.52 -2.22 7.08
N THR A 17 4.66 -2.30 5.77
CA THR A 17 4.49 -3.51 4.99
C THR A 17 5.86 -4.12 4.71
N SER A 18 6.00 -5.41 5.02
CA SER A 18 7.18 -6.19 4.66
C SER A 18 7.25 -6.41 3.16
N ILE A 19 8.43 -6.19 2.57
CA ILE A 19 8.68 -6.40 1.14
C ILE A 19 8.42 -7.87 0.75
N TRP A 20 8.73 -8.80 1.66
CA TRP A 20 8.55 -10.23 1.45
C TRP A 20 7.07 -10.60 1.32
N ASP A 21 6.22 -9.97 2.14
CA ASP A 21 4.77 -10.20 2.10
C ASP A 21 4.17 -9.68 0.79
N VAL A 22 4.60 -8.49 0.35
CA VAL A 22 4.18 -7.93 -0.94
C VAL A 22 4.57 -8.86 -2.08
N ALA A 23 5.82 -9.32 -2.11
CA ALA A 23 6.30 -10.23 -3.15
C ALA A 23 5.51 -11.55 -3.16
N TYR A 24 5.23 -12.12 -2.00
CA TYR A 24 4.42 -13.33 -1.86
C TYR A 24 2.99 -13.12 -2.38
N VAL A 25 2.30 -12.07 -1.92
CA VAL A 25 0.92 -11.76 -2.34
C VAL A 25 0.83 -11.54 -3.84
N LEU A 26 1.75 -10.76 -4.43
CA LEU A 26 1.78 -10.54 -5.88
C LEU A 26 1.94 -11.85 -6.66
N LYS A 27 2.75 -12.80 -6.15
CA LYS A 27 2.93 -14.10 -6.78
C LYS A 27 1.66 -14.96 -6.71
N GLU A 28 0.95 -14.93 -5.59
CA GLU A 28 -0.32 -15.64 -5.45
C GLU A 28 -1.41 -15.05 -6.35
N LEU A 29 -1.49 -13.72 -6.49
CA LEU A 29 -2.42 -13.09 -7.42
C LEU A 29 -2.13 -13.46 -8.87
N GLU A 30 -0.85 -13.54 -9.26
CA GLU A 30 -0.45 -14.03 -10.58
C GLU A 30 -0.93 -15.47 -10.80
N ARG A 31 -0.74 -16.36 -9.82
CA ARG A 31 -1.24 -17.76 -9.87
C ARG A 31 -2.76 -17.84 -10.02
N CYS A 32 -3.48 -16.90 -9.41
CA CYS A 32 -4.94 -16.80 -9.52
C CYS A 32 -5.43 -16.06 -10.78
N SER A 33 -4.54 -15.64 -11.69
CA SER A 33 -4.90 -14.81 -12.86
C SER A 33 -5.65 -13.53 -12.47
N ALA A 34 -5.27 -12.94 -11.34
CA ALA A 34 -5.79 -11.66 -10.85
C ALA A 34 -4.78 -10.55 -11.14
N LYS A 35 -5.29 -9.38 -11.55
CA LYS A 35 -4.46 -8.20 -11.78
C LYS A 35 -4.29 -7.43 -10.46
N PRO A 36 -3.08 -7.33 -9.90
CA PRO A 36 -2.85 -6.51 -8.73
C PRO A 36 -2.96 -5.03 -9.09
N LEU A 37 -3.57 -4.25 -8.19
CA LEU A 37 -3.62 -2.80 -8.24
C LEU A 37 -3.05 -2.24 -6.93
N PRO A 38 -1.74 -1.93 -6.87
CA PRO A 38 -1.12 -1.39 -5.67
C PRO A 38 -1.65 0.01 -5.37
N ILE A 39 -2.14 0.20 -4.14
CA ILE A 39 -2.68 1.47 -3.66
C ILE A 39 -2.05 1.85 -2.32
N VAL A 40 -1.84 3.15 -2.13
CA VAL A 40 -1.21 3.71 -0.92
C VAL A 40 -2.07 4.81 -0.30
N PRO A 41 -2.04 4.97 1.03
CA PRO A 41 -2.61 6.14 1.67
C PRO A 41 -1.75 7.37 1.38
N ARG A 42 -2.35 8.57 1.46
CA ARG A 42 -1.58 9.82 1.38
C ARG A 42 -0.81 10.16 2.66
N ILE A 43 -1.35 9.71 3.79
CA ILE A 43 -0.84 10.00 5.13
C ILE A 43 -0.96 8.74 5.98
N SER A 44 -0.10 8.60 6.99
CA SER A 44 -0.24 7.52 7.96
C SER A 44 -1.60 7.65 8.66
N VAL A 45 -2.28 6.52 8.87
CA VAL A 45 -3.50 6.47 9.68
C VAL A 45 -3.23 7.00 11.09
N GLU A 46 -2.00 6.85 11.60
CA GLU A 46 -1.59 7.34 12.92
C GLU A 46 -1.68 8.87 13.02
N LYS A 47 -1.52 9.59 11.91
CA LYS A 47 -1.70 11.05 11.85
C LYS A 47 -3.17 11.48 11.95
N LEU A 48 -4.10 10.55 11.75
CA LEU A 48 -5.54 10.78 11.89
C LEU A 48 -6.05 10.44 13.30
N ILE A 49 -5.29 9.67 14.08
CA ILE A 49 -5.68 9.29 15.45
C ILE A 49 -5.41 10.47 16.40
N PRO A 50 -6.42 10.99 17.13
CA PRO A 50 -6.20 12.05 18.11
C PRO A 50 -5.21 11.62 19.20
N GLY A 51 -4.28 12.51 19.59
CA GLY A 51 -3.36 12.28 20.72
C GLY A 51 -1.88 12.43 20.37
N PRO A 52 -0.97 12.05 21.29
CA PRO A 52 0.48 12.21 21.13
C PRO A 52 1.05 11.48 19.90
N ARG A 53 0.45 10.34 19.54
CA ARG A 53 0.84 9.54 18.36
C ARG A 53 0.80 10.34 17.06
N ARG A 54 -0.16 11.25 16.90
CA ARG A 54 -0.27 12.14 15.72
C ARG A 54 0.90 13.10 15.57
N LYS A 55 1.46 13.61 16.68
CA LYS A 55 2.56 14.59 16.66
C LYS A 55 3.93 13.95 16.45
N LEU A 56 4.06 12.68 16.83
CA LEU A 56 5.32 11.94 16.77
C LEU A 56 5.45 11.07 15.51
N ALA A 57 4.36 10.81 14.80
CA ALA A 57 4.39 10.02 13.57
C ALA A 57 5.19 10.74 12.46
N PRO A 58 6.21 10.08 11.87
CA PRO A 58 7.05 10.68 10.85
C PRO A 58 6.25 11.05 9.60
N GLU A 59 6.73 12.06 8.86
CA GLU A 59 6.30 12.27 7.49
C GLU A 59 6.92 11.20 6.60
N ARG A 60 6.05 10.42 5.94
CA ARG A 60 6.43 9.31 5.08
C ARG A 60 5.84 9.55 3.70
N ASP A 61 6.65 9.25 2.68
CA ASP A 61 6.18 9.22 1.30
C ASP A 61 5.86 7.77 0.91
N PHE A 62 4.64 7.35 1.22
CA PHE A 62 4.17 5.99 0.95
C PHE A 62 4.22 5.63 -0.54
N LEU A 63 4.11 6.62 -1.43
CA LEU A 63 4.17 6.36 -2.87
C LEU A 63 5.60 6.01 -3.28
N ALA A 64 6.57 6.78 -2.81
CA ALA A 64 7.98 6.50 -3.07
C ALA A 64 8.40 5.15 -2.48
N GLU A 65 8.01 4.88 -1.23
CA GLU A 65 8.31 3.61 -0.56
C GLU A 65 7.66 2.40 -1.27
N ALA A 66 6.39 2.50 -1.64
CA ALA A 66 5.70 1.41 -2.33
C ALA A 66 6.26 1.11 -3.71
N LYS A 67 6.75 2.11 -4.45
CA LYS A 67 7.44 1.91 -5.73
C LYS A 67 8.72 1.08 -5.62
N LEU A 68 9.32 0.98 -4.44
CA LEU A 68 10.46 0.09 -4.20
C LEU A 68 10.04 -1.37 -4.03
N MET A 69 8.76 -1.61 -3.69
CA MET A 69 8.24 -2.93 -3.34
C MET A 69 7.51 -3.62 -4.50
N VAL A 70 6.98 -2.85 -5.45
CA VAL A 70 6.21 -3.38 -6.59
C VAL A 70 6.81 -2.96 -7.92
N ARG A 71 6.78 -3.87 -8.90
CA ARG A 71 7.08 -3.54 -10.30
C ARG A 71 5.81 -3.08 -11.00
N GLY A 72 5.56 -1.78 -11.03
CA GLY A 72 4.41 -1.21 -11.72
C GLY A 72 4.02 0.17 -11.20
N GLU A 73 2.86 0.63 -11.67
CA GLU A 73 2.25 1.86 -11.17
C GLU A 73 1.65 1.63 -9.78
N VAL A 74 1.82 2.64 -8.92
CA VAL A 74 1.23 2.70 -7.59
C VAL A 74 0.36 3.93 -7.54
N PHE A 75 -0.85 3.80 -7.01
CA PHE A 75 -1.83 4.87 -6.97
C PHE A 75 -2.14 5.27 -5.54
N TYR A 76 -2.54 6.52 -5.34
CA TYR A 76 -3.16 6.87 -4.07
C TYR A 76 -4.57 6.33 -4.02
N ILE A 77 -5.00 5.88 -2.83
CA ILE A 77 -6.33 5.29 -2.61
C ILE A 77 -7.48 6.21 -3.04
N ASP A 78 -7.31 7.52 -2.94
CA ASP A 78 -8.31 8.53 -3.32
C ASP A 78 -8.44 8.75 -4.83
N LYS A 79 -7.53 8.15 -5.63
CA LYS A 79 -7.52 8.25 -7.09
C LYS A 79 -8.07 7.01 -7.80
N VAL A 80 -8.45 5.98 -7.06
CA VAL A 80 -8.95 4.72 -7.62
C VAL A 80 -10.45 4.61 -7.35
N ASP A 81 -11.24 4.30 -8.39
CA ASP A 81 -12.67 4.04 -8.24
C ASP A 81 -12.86 2.64 -7.66
N ALA A 82 -13.66 2.52 -6.59
CA ALA A 82 -13.98 1.24 -5.97
C ALA A 82 -14.66 0.26 -6.93
N LYS A 83 -15.27 0.73 -8.02
CA LYS A 83 -15.84 -0.13 -9.08
C LYS A 83 -14.79 -0.80 -9.96
N GLU A 84 -13.54 -0.31 -9.95
CA GLU A 84 -12.44 -0.86 -10.73
C GLU A 84 -11.71 -2.02 -10.02
N ILE A 85 -12.03 -2.27 -8.74
CA ILE A 85 -11.43 -3.28 -7.87
C ILE A 85 -12.43 -4.41 -7.61
#